data_AF-A0A537JA26-F1
#
_entry.id   AF-A0A537JA26-F1
#
_cell.length_a   1.000
_cell.length_b   1.000
_cell.length_c   1.000
_cell.angle_alpha   90.00
_cell.angle_beta   90.00
_cell.angle_gamma   90.00
#
_symmetry.space_group_name_H-M   'P 1'
#
loop_
_entity.id
_entity.type
_entity.pdbx_description
1 polymer ?
#
loop_
_entity_poly.entity_id
_entity_poly.type
_entity_poly.pdbx_seq_one_letter_code
_entity_poly.pdbx_strand_id
1 'polypeptide(L)'
;MKRRGALLILALMVLYIAGFALVANAQEAGKPTGAGLGAGLLGVGAGIAIGFGAVGTGIAQSRIGGAAAGVIAERPENFGTMLVLLVIPETLVIFGFVIAFLLYGKI
;
A
#
# COMPACT_ATOMS: atom_id res chain seq x y z
N MET A 1 9.96 9.44 -30.44
CA MET A 1 9.19 9.70 -29.20
C MET A 1 9.62 8.85 -27.99
N LYS A 2 10.18 7.63 -28.16
CA LYS A 2 10.59 6.72 -27.05
C LYS A 2 11.67 7.25 -26.08
N ARG A 3 12.57 8.13 -26.53
CA ARG A 3 13.70 8.65 -25.71
C ARG A 3 13.30 9.71 -24.67
N ARG A 4 12.29 10.54 -24.99
CA ARG A 4 11.77 11.56 -24.07
C ARG A 4 10.98 10.95 -22.91
N GLY A 5 10.25 9.86 -23.17
CA GLY A 5 9.55 9.09 -22.14
C GLY A 5 10.51 8.40 -21.17
N ALA A 6 11.57 7.78 -21.69
CA ALA A 6 12.60 7.14 -20.85
C ALA A 6 13.33 8.15 -19.94
N LEU A 7 13.61 9.36 -20.44
CA LEU A 7 14.21 10.44 -19.67
C LEU A 7 13.30 10.98 -18.56
N LEU A 8 11.98 11.07 -18.81
CA LEU A 8 11.01 11.48 -17.79
C LEU A 8 10.86 10.44 -16.68
N ILE A 9 10.85 9.15 -17.05
CA ILE A 9 10.78 8.05 -16.07
C ILE A 9 12.05 8.03 -15.21
N LEU A 10 13.22 8.22 -15.82
CA LEU A 10 14.49 8.29 -15.08
C LEU A 10 14.54 9.52 -14.16
N ALA A 11 14.07 10.68 -14.62
CA ALA A 11 14.01 11.89 -13.80
C ALA A 11 13.10 11.73 -12.58
N LEU A 12 11.94 11.09 -12.74
CA LEU A 12 11.01 10.77 -11.65
C LEU A 12 11.60 9.75 -10.66
N MET A 13 12.32 8.74 -11.16
CA MET A 13 13.05 7.78 -10.33
C MET A 13 14.14 8.46 -9.50
N VAL A 14 14.91 9.37 -10.10
CA VAL A 14 15.96 10.12 -9.41
C VAL A 14 15.37 11.06 -8.36
N LEU A 15 14.25 11.74 -8.66
CA LEU A 15 13.53 12.58 -7.71
C LEU A 15 12.98 11.76 -6.52
N TYR A 16 12.48 10.56 -6.79
CA TYR A 16 12.00 9.63 -5.75
C TYR A 16 13.15 9.17 -4.84
N ILE A 17 14.30 8.78 -5.41
CA ILE A 17 15.48 8.34 -4.66
C ILE A 17 16.09 9.49 -3.83
N ALA A 18 16.19 10.68 -4.40
CA ALA A 18 16.69 11.86 -3.69
C ALA A 18 15.75 12.27 -2.54
N GLY A 19 14.43 12.19 -2.75
CA GLY A 19 13.44 12.38 -1.70
C GLY A 19 13.56 11.36 -0.57
N PHE A 20 13.81 10.08 -0.89
CA PHE A 20 14.00 9.02 0.09
C PHE A 20 15.30 9.20 0.90
N ALA A 21 16.39 9.63 0.26
CA ALA A 21 17.67 9.91 0.93
C ALA A 21 17.56 11.09 1.92
N LEU A 22 16.76 12.10 1.60
CA LEU A 22 16.51 13.23 2.51
C LEU A 22 15.74 12.79 3.76
N VAL A 23 14.79 11.87 3.61
CA VAL A 23 14.00 11.28 4.71
C VAL A 23 14.87 10.38 5.60
N ALA A 24 15.79 9.60 5.00
CA ALA A 24 16.72 8.75 5.75
C ALA A 24 17.63 9.55 6.70
N ASN A 25 18.11 10.72 6.26
CA ASN A 25 18.94 11.60 7.10
C ASN A 25 18.15 12.30 8.21
N ALA A 26 16.81 12.39 8.12
CA ALA A 26 15.97 12.91 9.20
C ALA A 26 15.70 11.86 10.30
N GLN A 27 16.01 10.58 10.04
CA GLN A 27 15.71 9.46 10.92
C GLN A 27 16.74 9.29 12.06
N GLU A 28 17.91 9.95 12.00
CA GLU A 28 18.96 9.82 13.02
C GLU A 28 18.64 10.55 14.34
N ALA A 29 17.57 11.35 14.42
CA ALA A 29 17.15 12.02 15.65
C ALA A 29 16.18 11.14 16.48
N GLY A 30 16.64 9.95 16.89
CA GLY A 30 15.88 9.00 17.69
C GLY A 30 15.66 9.42 19.15
N LYS A 31 14.83 10.44 19.41
CA LYS A 31 14.13 10.58 20.69
C LYS A 31 12.63 10.82 20.46
N PRO A 32 11.74 10.07 21.11
CA PRO A 32 10.31 10.34 21.08
C PRO A 32 10.08 11.60 21.91
N THR A 33 10.00 12.74 21.23
CA THR A 33 9.49 13.98 21.82
C THR A 33 8.17 14.28 21.13
N GLY A 34 7.09 14.19 21.92
CA GLY A 34 5.74 14.47 21.47
C GLY A 34 5.63 15.75 20.65
N ALA A 35 4.65 15.76 19.75
CA ALA A 35 4.30 16.88 18.87
C ALA A 35 5.46 17.47 18.04
N GLY A 36 6.47 16.66 17.68
CA GLY A 36 7.50 17.04 16.72
C GLY A 36 7.14 16.67 15.27
N LEU A 37 7.78 17.33 14.29
CA LEU A 37 7.66 17.01 12.85
C LEU A 37 7.86 15.50 12.55
N GLY A 38 8.69 14.80 13.34
CA GLY A 38 8.89 13.35 13.24
C GLY A 38 7.64 12.51 13.49
N ALA A 39 6.83 12.86 14.50
CA ALA A 39 5.55 12.20 14.78
C ALA A 39 4.54 12.41 13.63
N GLY A 40 4.52 13.62 13.05
CA GLY A 40 3.72 13.92 11.87
C GLY A 40 4.10 13.08 10.65
N LEU A 41 5.40 12.94 10.38
CA LEU A 41 5.91 12.12 9.28
C LEU A 41 5.62 10.62 9.48
N LEU A 42 5.72 10.12 10.71
CA LEU A 42 5.31 8.74 11.04
C LEU A 42 3.81 8.51 10.78
N GLY A 43 2.96 9.48 11.14
CA GLY A 43 1.53 9.45 10.85
C GLY A 43 1.21 9.44 9.35
N VAL A 44 1.90 10.28 8.56
CA VAL A 44 1.78 10.26 7.10
C VAL A 44 2.25 8.93 6.52
N GLY A 45 3.36 8.38 7.02
CA GLY A 45 3.86 7.06 6.63
C GLY A 45 2.86 5.93 6.92
N ALA A 46 2.20 5.96 8.09
CA ALA A 46 1.16 5.00 8.45
C ALA A 46 -0.06 5.10 7.51
N GLY A 47 -0.50 6.33 7.19
CA GLY A 47 -1.59 6.57 6.24
C GLY A 47 -1.27 6.08 4.82
N ILE A 48 -0.05 6.31 4.34
CA ILE A 48 0.41 5.82 3.03
C ILE A 48 0.45 4.29 3.01
N ALA A 49 1.00 3.64 4.05
CA ALA A 49 1.11 2.19 4.12
C ALA A 49 -0.25 1.49 4.01
N ILE A 50 -1.25 1.91 4.79
CA ILE A 50 -2.59 1.33 4.72
C ILE A 50 -3.35 1.77 3.46
N GLY A 51 -3.21 3.03 3.05
CA GLY A 51 -3.92 3.59 1.89
C GLY A 51 -3.56 2.88 0.59
N PHE A 52 -2.27 2.71 0.30
CA PHE A 52 -1.83 1.98 -0.90
C PHE A 52 -2.14 0.48 -0.81
N GLY A 53 -2.04 -0.12 0.39
CA GLY A 53 -2.48 -1.50 0.61
C GLY A 53 -3.97 -1.71 0.29
N ALA A 54 -4.83 -0.79 0.73
CA ALA A 54 -6.26 -0.83 0.46
C ALA A 54 -6.59 -0.62 -1.03
N VAL A 55 -5.94 0.34 -1.71
CA VAL A 55 -6.14 0.58 -3.14
C VAL A 55 -5.75 -0.64 -3.98
N GLY A 56 -4.58 -1.24 -3.71
CA GLY A 56 -4.13 -2.45 -4.41
C GLY A 56 -5.08 -3.63 -4.20
N THR A 57 -5.54 -3.81 -2.96
CA THR A 57 -6.50 -4.85 -2.59
C THR A 57 -7.85 -4.66 -3.31
N GLY A 58 -8.40 -3.45 -3.30
CA GLY A 58 -9.66 -3.14 -3.98
C GLY A 58 -9.60 -3.35 -5.50
N ILE A 59 -8.49 -3.00 -6.15
CA ILE A 59 -8.30 -3.25 -7.58
C ILE A 59 -8.30 -4.76 -7.86
N ALA A 60 -7.60 -5.57 -7.05
CA ALA A 60 -7.60 -7.02 -7.20
C ALA A 60 -9.01 -7.60 -6.95
N GLN A 61 -9.68 -7.18 -5.89
CA GLN A 61 -11.01 -7.68 -5.51
C GLN A 61 -12.09 -7.30 -6.52
N SER A 62 -12.05 -6.13 -7.14
CA SER A 62 -13.05 -5.76 -8.16
C SER A 62 -13.10 -6.74 -9.33
N ARG A 63 -11.94 -7.26 -9.74
CA ARG A 63 -11.81 -8.25 -10.82
C ARG A 63 -12.24 -9.64 -10.35
N ILE A 64 -11.81 -10.04 -9.16
CA ILE A 64 -12.15 -11.36 -8.59
C ILE A 64 -13.64 -11.44 -8.28
N GLY A 65 -14.22 -10.41 -7.68
CA GLY A 65 -15.64 -10.33 -7.36
C GLY A 65 -16.52 -10.39 -8.60
N GLY A 66 -16.15 -9.70 -9.68
CA GLY A 66 -16.86 -9.79 -10.96
C GLY A 66 -16.85 -11.20 -11.56
N ALA A 67 -15.69 -11.87 -11.55
CA ALA A 67 -15.58 -13.25 -12.04
C ALA A 67 -16.31 -14.24 -11.13
N ALA A 68 -16.19 -14.08 -9.81
CA ALA A 68 -16.85 -14.91 -8.81
C ALA A 68 -18.37 -14.84 -8.92
N ALA A 69 -18.94 -13.64 -9.09
CA ALA A 69 -20.38 -13.46 -9.27
C ALA A 69 -20.91 -14.21 -10.49
N GLY A 70 -20.17 -14.19 -11.61
CA GLY A 70 -20.53 -14.95 -12.81
C GLY A 70 -20.53 -16.47 -12.56
N VAL A 71 -19.49 -17.00 -11.92
CA VAL A 71 -19.43 -18.44 -11.64
C VAL A 71 -20.47 -18.88 -10.62
N ILE A 72 -20.72 -18.08 -9.58
CA ILE A 72 -21.76 -18.37 -8.58
C ILE A 72 -23.16 -18.36 -9.20
N ALA A 73 -23.40 -17.48 -10.19
CA ALA A 73 -24.67 -17.44 -10.92
C ALA A 73 -24.94 -18.71 -11.74
N GLU A 74 -23.90 -19.32 -12.33
CA GLU A 74 -24.04 -20.58 -13.07
C GLU A 74 -23.95 -21.83 -12.19
N ARG A 75 -23.10 -21.80 -11.17
CA ARG A 75 -22.74 -22.93 -10.29
C ARG A 75 -22.65 -22.45 -8.84
N PRO A 76 -23.77 -22.37 -8.11
CA PRO A 76 -23.80 -21.87 -6.74
C PRO A 76 -22.99 -22.74 -5.78
N GLU A 77 -22.75 -24.01 -6.11
CA GLU A 77 -21.94 -24.93 -5.31
C GLU A 77 -20.48 -24.47 -5.19
N ASN A 78 -20.01 -23.64 -6.13
CA ASN A 78 -18.65 -23.11 -6.15
C ASN A 78 -18.45 -21.86 -5.26
N PHE A 79 -19.48 -21.42 -4.52
CA PHE A 79 -19.40 -20.24 -3.65
C PHE A 79 -18.21 -20.29 -2.68
N GLY A 80 -17.98 -21.44 -2.02
CA GLY A 80 -16.88 -21.59 -1.08
C GLY A 80 -15.50 -21.40 -1.72
N THR A 81 -15.27 -22.01 -2.88
CA THR A 81 -14.02 -21.85 -3.64
C THR A 81 -13.82 -20.39 -4.08
N MET A 82 -14.90 -19.73 -4.52
CA MET A 82 -14.84 -18.33 -4.93
C MET A 82 -14.56 -17.38 -3.75
N LEU A 83 -15.11 -17.65 -2.56
CA LEU A 83 -14.77 -16.92 -1.35
C LEU A 83 -13.29 -17.06 -0.98
N VAL A 84 -12.72 -18.26 -1.09
CA VAL A 84 -11.28 -18.47 -0.82
C VAL A 84 -10.43 -17.64 -1.78
N LEU A 85 -10.77 -17.63 -3.07
CA LEU A 85 -10.06 -16.81 -4.06
C LEU A 85 -10.22 -15.31 -3.81
N LEU A 86 -11.38 -14.86 -3.30
CA LEU A 86 -11.64 -13.46 -2.94
C LEU A 86 -10.86 -13.00 -1.71
N VAL A 87 -10.51 -13.91 -0.79
CA VAL A 87 -9.73 -13.61 0.41
C VAL A 87 -8.23 -13.46 0.15
N ILE A 88 -7.69 -14.05 -0.93
CA ILE A 88 -6.23 -13.97 -1.21
C ILE A 88 -5.71 -12.51 -1.23
N PRO A 89 -6.36 -11.54 -1.90
CA PRO A 89 -5.94 -10.15 -1.87
C PRO A 89 -5.99 -9.47 -0.50
N GLU A 90 -6.83 -9.94 0.45
CA GLU A 90 -6.96 -9.33 1.79
C GLU A 90 -5.63 -9.34 2.56
N THR A 91 -4.74 -10.29 2.23
CA THR A 91 -3.39 -10.33 2.79
C THR A 91 -2.60 -9.04 2.54
N LEU A 92 -2.82 -8.38 1.40
CA LEU A 92 -2.12 -7.14 1.02
C LEU A 92 -2.53 -5.96 1.91
N VAL A 93 -3.83 -5.78 2.16
CA VAL A 93 -4.31 -4.73 3.06
C VAL A 93 -3.94 -5.02 4.52
N ILE A 94 -3.94 -6.29 4.93
CA ILE A 94 -3.50 -6.69 6.27
C ILE A 94 -2.03 -6.31 6.49
N PHE A 95 -1.14 -6.53 5.51
CA PHE A 95 0.25 -6.07 5.65
C PHE A 95 0.37 -4.54 5.77
N GLY A 96 -0.38 -3.79 4.96
CA GLY A 96 -0.44 -2.33 5.08
C GLY A 96 -0.95 -1.87 6.45
N PHE A 97 -1.98 -2.52 6.98
CA PHE A 97 -2.52 -2.28 8.32
C PHE A 97 -1.50 -2.60 9.42
N VAL A 98 -0.82 -3.75 9.37
CA VAL A 98 0.20 -4.14 10.36
C VAL A 98 1.34 -3.12 10.38
N ILE A 99 1.81 -2.65 9.21
CA ILE A 99 2.85 -1.62 9.13
C ILE A 99 2.35 -0.32 9.75
N ALA A 100 1.14 0.12 9.41
CA ALA A 100 0.55 1.32 9.99
C ALA A 100 0.41 1.22 11.53
N PHE A 101 0.04 0.06 12.04
CA PHE A 101 -0.05 -0.21 13.48
C PHE A 101 1.32 -0.16 14.17
N LEU A 102 2.35 -0.74 13.56
CA LEU A 102 3.72 -0.68 14.08
C LEU A 102 4.29 0.74 14.08
N LEU A 103 3.92 1.56 13.09
CA LEU A 103 4.29 2.98 13.05
C LEU A 103 3.53 3.78 14.10
N TYR A 104 2.24 3.50 14.29
CA TYR A 104 1.43 4.13 15.32
C TYR A 104 2.00 3.89 16.73
N GLY A 105 2.47 2.68 17.02
CA GLY A 105 3.12 2.38 18.30
C GLY A 105 4.46 3.10 18.55
N LYS A 106 4.98 3.83 17.56
CA LYS A 106 6.24 4.62 17.65
C LYS A 106 6.01 6.14 17.65
N ILE A 107 4.76 6.59 17.47
CA ILE A 107 4.35 8.00 17.55
C ILE A 107 4.20 8.39 19.03
#